data_AF-A0A5E6NFJ4-F1
#
_entry.id   AF-A0A5E6NFJ4-F1
#
_cell.length_a   1.000
_cell.length_b   1.000
_cell.length_c   1.000
_cell.angle_alpha   90.00
_cell.angle_beta   90.00
_cell.angle_gamma   90.00
#
_symmetry.space_group_name_H-M   'P 1'
#
loop_
_entity.id
_entity.type
_entity.pdbx_description
1 polymer ?
#
loop_
_entity_poly.entity_id
_entity_poly.type
_entity_poly.pdbx_seq_one_letter_code
_entity_poly.pdbx_strand_id
1 'polypeptide(L)'
;MLGANIILPKKALKRDNRYQRDKKRKLCKRRTAIEPIIGHLKSDFRLSRNLLKGQVGDEINVLMAACAWNLKKWLVIATIFFVLAKTGFIFCKIPKVFCGTG
;
A
#
# COMPACT_ATOMS: atom_id res chain seq x y z
N MET A 1 -16.34 -24.47 -1.47
CA MET A 1 -15.72 -23.34 -0.76
C MET A 1 -14.53 -23.87 0.05
N LEU A 2 -13.32 -23.86 -0.52
CA LEU A 2 -12.12 -24.34 0.18
C LEU A 2 -11.76 -23.34 1.29
N GLY A 3 -12.15 -23.64 2.54
CA GLY A 3 -11.82 -22.81 3.69
C GLY A 3 -10.30 -22.81 3.92
N ALA A 4 -9.66 -21.66 3.78
CA ALA A 4 -8.26 -21.52 4.18
C ALA A 4 -8.12 -21.73 5.69
N ASN A 5 -7.12 -22.50 6.13
CA ASN A 5 -6.85 -22.68 7.56
C ASN A 5 -6.28 -21.36 8.14
N ILE A 6 -7.14 -20.58 8.80
CA ILE A 6 -6.78 -19.28 9.37
C ILE A 6 -6.14 -19.51 10.74
N ILE A 7 -4.82 -19.35 10.79
CA ILE A 7 -4.07 -19.36 12.05
C ILE A 7 -4.29 -18.02 12.75
N LEU A 8 -4.90 -18.06 13.94
CA LEU A 8 -5.11 -16.89 14.80
C LEU A 8 -3.85 -16.62 15.64
N PRO A 9 -3.55 -15.35 15.98
CA PRO A 9 -2.47 -15.02 16.91
C PRO A 9 -2.83 -15.57 18.29
N LYS A 10 -2.29 -16.74 18.63
CA LYS A 10 -2.41 -17.37 19.95
C LYS A 10 -1.03 -17.52 20.55
N LYS A 11 -0.97 -17.61 21.89
CA LYS A 11 0.26 -17.96 22.61
C LYS A 11 0.83 -19.26 22.04
N ALA A 12 2.15 -19.34 21.93
CA ALA A 12 2.83 -20.54 21.45
C ALA A 12 2.46 -21.75 22.33
N LEU A 13 2.01 -22.83 21.70
CA LEU A 13 1.67 -24.06 22.43
C LEU A 13 2.95 -24.83 22.75
N LYS A 14 3.04 -25.43 23.95
CA LYS A 14 4.22 -26.21 24.38
C LYS A 14 4.56 -27.38 23.43
N ARG A 15 3.57 -27.89 22.69
CA ARG A 15 3.70 -28.96 21.69
C ARG A 15 4.32 -28.53 20.36
N ASP A 16 4.41 -27.23 20.07
CA ASP A 16 4.87 -26.75 18.76
C ASP A 16 6.42 -26.74 18.67
N ASN A 17 6.96 -27.42 17.66
CA ASN A 17 8.38 -27.32 17.32
C ASN A 17 8.78 -25.87 17.00
N ARG A 18 10.05 -25.49 17.24
CA ARG A 18 10.60 -24.14 16.97
C ARG A 18 10.25 -23.66 15.56
N TYR A 19 10.48 -24.51 14.55
CA TYR A 19 10.16 -24.21 13.15
C TYR A 19 8.69 -23.85 12.92
N GLN A 20 7.76 -24.58 13.54
CA GLN A 20 6.33 -24.32 13.40
C GLN A 20 5.91 -23.00 14.05
N ARG A 21 6.54 -22.64 15.19
CA ARG A 21 6.32 -21.35 15.85
C ARG A 21 6.79 -20.18 14.99
N ASP A 22 7.94 -20.32 14.34
CA ASP A 22 8.48 -19.29 13.45
C ASP A 22 7.64 -19.15 12.17
N LYS A 23 7.16 -20.26 11.60
CA LYS A 23 6.23 -20.23 10.46
C LYS A 23 4.94 -19.48 10.83
N LYS A 24 4.34 -19.78 11.98
CA LYS A 24 3.15 -19.07 12.50
C LYS A 24 3.41 -17.57 12.71
N ARG A 25 4.54 -17.22 13.34
CA ARG A 25 4.94 -15.80 13.53
C ARG A 25 5.11 -15.05 12.22
N LYS A 26 5.77 -15.65 11.23
CA LYS A 26 5.95 -15.04 9.90
C LYS A 26 4.61 -14.77 9.22
N LEU A 27 3.66 -15.70 9.32
CA LEU A 27 2.32 -15.53 8.77
C LEU A 27 1.53 -14.40 9.46
N CYS A 28 1.53 -14.35 10.79
CA CYS A 28 0.86 -13.28 11.53
C CYS A 28 1.50 -11.92 11.23
N LYS A 29 2.84 -11.81 11.21
CA LYS A 29 3.54 -10.55 10.91
C LYS A 29 3.18 -10.00 9.53
N ARG A 30 3.03 -10.86 8.52
CA ARG A 30 2.59 -10.47 7.17
C ARG A 30 1.15 -9.92 7.19
N ARG A 31 0.25 -10.51 7.99
CA ARG A 31 -1.14 -10.03 8.13
C ARG A 31 -1.23 -8.69 8.84
N THR A 32 -0.50 -8.53 9.94
CA THR A 32 -0.47 -7.27 10.71
C THR A 32 -0.01 -6.08 9.88
N ALA A 33 0.84 -6.29 8.87
CA ALA A 33 1.24 -5.21 7.95
C ALA A 33 0.11 -4.79 6.97
N ILE A 34 -0.85 -5.68 6.68
CA ILE A 34 -1.91 -5.47 5.69
C ILE A 34 -3.21 -4.96 6.36
N GLU A 35 -3.50 -5.40 7.59
CA GLU A 35 -4.65 -4.97 8.39
C GLU A 35 -4.86 -3.43 8.44
N PRO A 36 -3.83 -2.58 8.67
CA PRO A 36 -4.03 -1.13 8.66
C PRO A 36 -4.39 -0.59 7.28
N ILE A 37 -3.82 -1.16 6.21
CA ILE A 37 -4.13 -0.78 4.83
C ILE A 37 -5.59 -1.12 4.52
N ILE A 38 -6.06 -2.31 4.90
CA ILE A 38 -7.47 -2.69 4.74
C ILE A 38 -8.38 -1.76 5.55
N GLY A 39 -7.96 -1.39 6.77
CA GLY A 39 -8.68 -0.41 7.59
C GLY A 39 -8.83 0.94 6.92
N HIS A 40 -7.74 1.50 6.37
CA HIS A 40 -7.78 2.73 5.59
C HIS A 40 -8.64 2.58 4.33
N LEU A 41 -8.50 1.47 3.59
CA LEU A 41 -9.33 1.23 2.41
C LEU A 41 -10.83 1.19 2.75
N LYS A 42 -11.19 0.62 3.91
CA LYS A 42 -12.58 0.54 4.38
C LYS A 42 -13.19 1.89 4.75
N SER A 43 -12.40 2.76 5.35
CA SER A 43 -12.82 4.10 5.76
C SER A 43 -12.78 5.09 4.59
N ASP A 44 -11.65 5.17 3.89
CA ASP A 44 -11.36 6.20 2.87
C ASP A 44 -12.11 5.96 1.56
N PHE A 45 -12.22 4.69 1.14
CA PHE A 45 -12.91 4.30 -0.11
C PHE A 45 -14.31 3.75 0.14
N ARG A 46 -14.87 3.97 1.34
CA ARG A 46 -16.24 3.62 1.71
C ARG A 46 -16.61 2.15 1.43
N LEU A 47 -15.64 1.22 1.45
CA LEU A 47 -15.90 -0.22 1.23
C LEU A 47 -16.83 -0.84 2.29
N SER A 48 -17.09 -0.13 3.40
CA SER A 48 -18.08 -0.52 4.41
C SER A 48 -19.54 -0.34 3.97
N ARG A 49 -19.80 0.47 2.94
CA ARG A 49 -21.15 0.78 2.44
C ARG A 49 -21.19 0.52 0.94
N ASN A 50 -21.51 -0.70 0.55
CA ASN A 50 -21.74 -0.98 -0.86
C ASN A 50 -23.12 -0.42 -1.27
N LEU A 51 -23.12 0.50 -2.23
CA LEU A 51 -24.34 1.07 -2.81
C LEU A 51 -24.88 0.21 -3.98
N LEU A 52 -24.06 -0.73 -4.47
CA LEU A 52 -24.44 -1.70 -5.50
C LEU A 52 -25.07 -2.92 -4.83
N LYS A 53 -26.17 -3.44 -5.37
CA LYS A 53 -26.87 -4.58 -4.78
C LYS A 53 -26.20 -5.90 -5.20
N GLY A 54 -25.83 -6.73 -4.22
CA GLY A 54 -25.42 -8.12 -4.41
C GLY A 54 -23.91 -8.36 -4.44
N GLN A 55 -23.52 -9.64 -4.44
CA GLN A 55 -22.13 -10.10 -4.35
C GLN A 55 -21.24 -9.54 -5.46
N VAL A 56 -21.76 -9.45 -6.69
CA VAL A 56 -21.04 -8.87 -7.84
C VAL A 56 -20.72 -7.39 -7.60
N GLY A 57 -21.63 -6.65 -6.97
CA GLY A 57 -21.41 -5.25 -6.63
C GLY A 57 -20.32 -5.08 -5.57
N ASP A 58 -20.26 -5.98 -4.58
CA ASP A 58 -19.23 -5.96 -3.53
C ASP A 58 -17.84 -6.19 -4.15
N GLU A 59 -17.74 -7.14 -5.07
CA GLU A 59 -16.50 -7.45 -5.79
C GLU A 59 -16.02 -6.25 -6.62
N ILE A 60 -16.91 -5.63 -7.40
CA ILE A 60 -16.57 -4.47 -8.24
C ILE A 60 -16.13 -3.28 -7.36
N ASN A 61 -16.81 -3.03 -6.24
CA ASN A 61 -16.44 -1.96 -5.32
C ASN A 61 -15.04 -2.15 -4.73
N VAL A 62 -14.69 -3.37 -4.32
CA VAL A 62 -13.36 -3.71 -3.82
C VAL A 62 -12.29 -3.53 -4.91
N LEU A 63 -12.56 -3.97 -6.14
CA LEU A 63 -11.65 -3.81 -7.26
C LEU A 63 -11.38 -2.33 -7.57
N MET A 64 -12.43 -1.51 -7.66
CA MET A 64 -12.30 -0.07 -7.93
C MET A 64 -11.55 0.66 -6.81
N ALA A 65 -11.80 0.34 -5.55
CA ALA A 65 -11.06 0.93 -4.43
C ALA A 65 -9.57 0.54 -4.46
N ALA A 66 -9.24 -0.71 -4.79
CA ALA A 66 -7.86 -1.15 -4.96
C ALA A 66 -7.18 -0.43 -6.13
N CYS A 67 -7.88 -0.25 -7.26
CA CYS A 67 -7.39 0.53 -8.40
C CYS A 67 -7.11 1.98 -8.00
N ALA A 68 -8.06 2.65 -7.34
CA ALA A 68 -7.91 4.03 -6.90
C ALA A 68 -6.73 4.21 -5.91
N TRP A 69 -6.54 3.26 -4.98
CA TRP A 69 -5.39 3.24 -4.08
C TRP A 69 -4.05 3.09 -4.81
N ASN A 70 -4.01 2.31 -5.88
CA ASN A 70 -2.80 2.16 -6.70
C ASN A 70 -2.55 3.42 -7.53
N LEU A 71 -3.56 3.96 -8.22
CA LEU A 71 -3.46 5.19 -9.00
C LEU A 71 -3.00 6.39 -8.14
N LYS A 72 -3.49 6.51 -6.91
CA LYS A 72 -3.03 7.55 -5.96
C LYS A 72 -1.52 7.50 -5.73
N LYS A 73 -0.92 6.31 -5.62
CA LYS A 73 0.54 6.17 -5.45
C LYS A 73 1.29 6.60 -6.70
N TRP A 74 0.82 6.18 -7.87
CA TRP A 74 1.40 6.59 -9.15
C TRP A 74 1.35 8.10 -9.34
N LEU A 75 0.24 8.75 -8.99
CA LEU A 75 0.12 10.20 -9.06
C LEU A 75 1.08 10.91 -8.10
N VAL A 76 1.23 10.43 -6.85
CA VAL A 76 2.20 11.00 -5.90
C VAL A 76 3.64 10.84 -6.38
N ILE A 77 3.99 9.69 -6.96
CA ILE A 77 5.33 9.47 -7.53
C ILE A 77 5.54 10.40 -8.73
N ALA A 78 4.55 10.53 -9.61
CA ALA A 78 4.62 11.40 -10.78
C ALA A 78 4.74 12.88 -10.40
N THR A 79 4.03 13.33 -9.36
CA THR A 79 4.13 14.73 -8.88
C THR A 79 5.49 15.00 -8.25
N ILE A 80 6.02 14.09 -7.43
CA ILE A 80 7.38 14.20 -6.88
C ILE A 80 8.39 14.25 -8.01
N PHE A 81 8.29 13.35 -8.99
CA PHE A 81 9.17 13.32 -10.16
C PHE A 81 9.10 14.63 -10.95
N PHE A 82 7.90 15.16 -11.21
CA PHE A 82 7.73 16.43 -11.93
C PHE A 82 8.30 17.63 -11.17
N VAL A 83 8.12 17.68 -9.85
CA VAL A 83 8.70 18.73 -8.99
C VAL A 83 10.22 18.65 -8.99
N LEU A 84 10.80 17.45 -8.84
CA LEU A 84 12.25 17.23 -8.90
C LEU A 84 12.82 17.54 -10.30
N ALA A 85 12.10 17.20 -11.36
CA ALA A 85 12.50 17.53 -12.72
C ALA A 85 12.50 19.04 -12.95
N LYS A 86 11.49 19.77 -12.43
CA LYS A 86 11.41 21.23 -12.50
C LYS A 86 12.53 21.92 -11.71
N THR A 87 12.86 21.44 -10.51
CA THR A 87 13.97 22.01 -9.70
C THR A 87 15.35 21.62 -10.24
N GLY A 88 15.50 20.41 -10.79
CA GLY A 88 16.72 19.99 -11.50
C GLY A 88 16.97 20.73 -12.82
N PHE A 89 15.90 21.12 -13.54
CA PHE A 89 16.02 21.93 -14.74
C PHE A 89 16.41 23.39 -14.44
N ILE A 90 16.05 23.91 -13.25
CA ILE A 90 16.53 25.22 -12.78
C ILE A 90 18.06 25.19 -12.59
N PHE A 91 18.62 24.12 -12.03
CA PHE A 91 20.06 24.01 -11.79
C PHE A 91 20.89 23.75 -13.06
N CYS A 92 20.33 23.03 -14.05
CA CYS A 92 21.02 22.72 -15.30
C CYS A 92 20.99 23.89 -16.32
N LYS A 93 20.10 24.88 -16.12
CA LYS A 93 19.92 26.02 -17.04
C LYS A 93 20.44 27.36 -16.50
N ILE A 94 21.55 27.33 -15.76
CA ILE A 94 22.45 28.49 -15.62
C ILE A 94 23.74 28.16 -16.38
N PRO A 95 23.78 28.37 -17.71
CA PRO A 95 25.04 28.33 -18.44
C PRO A 95 25.89 29.54 -18.05
N LYS A 96 27.19 29.28 -17.85
CA LYS A 96 28.30 30.24 -17.67
C LYS A 96 28.03 31.65 -18.20
N VAL A 97 27.74 32.61 -17.32
CA VAL A 97 27.75 34.04 -17.66
C VAL A 97 28.31 34.79 -16.44
N PHE A 98 29.56 35.25 -16.60
CA PHE A 98 30.23 36.31 -15.85
C PHE A 98 30.63 36.06 -14.39
N CYS A 99 31.82 35.49 -14.21
CA CYS A 99 32.75 36.07 -13.25
C CYS A 99 34.10 36.23 -13.95
N GLY A 100 34.31 37.43 -14.49
CA GLY A 100 35.55 37.88 -15.08
C GLY A 100 35.68 39.38 -14.87
N THR A 101 36.92 39.75 -14.52
CA THR A 101 37.57 41.07 -14.55
C THR A 101 37.30 42.07 -13.44
N GLY A 102 38.39 42.47 -12.77
CA GLY A 102 38.58 43.80 -12.20
C GLY A 102 38.89 43.80 -10.72
#